data_AF-A0A542FUS4-F1
#
_entry.id   AF-A0A542FUS4-F1
#
_cell.length_a   1.000
_cell.length_b   1.000
_cell.length_c   1.000
_cell.angle_alpha   90.00
_cell.angle_beta   90.00
_cell.angle_gamma   90.00
#
_symmetry.space_group_name_H-M   'P 1'
#
loop_
_entity.id
_entity.type
_entity.pdbx_description
1 polymer ?
#
loop_
_entity_poly.entity_id
_entity_poly.type
_entity_poly.pdbx_seq_one_letter_code
_entity_poly.pdbx_strand_id
1 'polypeptide(L)'
;MARGFAPVYFTDENALGLGKLLRRKGRDDVVYPGHESLPEVPLGTLDLDWMNVIGVRGYIVLTRDRRIRTRPAELLAYRENGIRSV
;
A
#
# COMPACT_ATOMS: atom_id res chain seq x y z
N MET A 1 -3.63 -24.92 10.50
CA MET A 1 -2.29 -24.44 10.06
C MET A 1 -2.51 -23.24 9.15
N ALA A 2 -2.15 -22.03 9.58
CA ALA A 2 -2.21 -20.87 8.71
C ALA A 2 -1.10 -21.02 7.65
N ARG A 3 -1.48 -21.16 6.39
CA ARG A 3 -0.56 -21.09 5.25
C ARG A 3 0.12 -19.71 5.35
N GLY A 4 1.42 -19.67 5.64
CA GLY A 4 2.17 -18.43 5.71
C GLY A 4 2.17 -17.77 4.34
N PHE A 5 1.20 -16.91 4.06
CA PHE A 5 1.23 -16.06 2.88
C PHE A 5 2.40 -15.10 3.05
N ALA A 6 3.33 -15.09 2.09
CA ALA A 6 4.35 -14.06 2.04
C ALA A 6 3.65 -12.68 2.02
N PRO A 7 4.13 -11.71 2.79
CA PRO A 7 3.50 -10.39 2.83
C PRO A 7 3.57 -9.74 1.44
N VAL A 8 2.45 -9.19 0.98
CA VAL A 8 2.42 -8.33 -0.20
C VAL A 8 2.66 -6.89 0.25
N TYR A 9 3.51 -6.19 -0.49
CA TYR A 9 3.86 -4.80 -0.25
C TYR A 9 3.10 -3.90 -1.22
N PHE A 10 2.62 -2.76 -0.72
CA PHE A 10 2.00 -1.71 -1.52
C PHE A 10 2.87 -0.46 -1.46
N THR A 11 3.24 0.11 -2.60
CA THR A 11 3.85 1.46 -2.62
C THR A 11 2.80 2.49 -2.98
N ASP A 12 2.68 3.57 -2.21
CA ASP A 12 1.81 4.69 -2.57
C ASP A 12 2.32 5.46 -3.80
N GLU A 13 1.56 6.44 -4.28
CA GLU A 13 1.97 7.24 -5.44
C GLU A 13 3.25 8.04 -5.20
N ASN A 14 3.50 8.48 -3.96
CA ASN A 14 4.73 9.17 -3.57
C ASN A 14 5.98 8.27 -3.66
N ALA A 15 5.80 6.95 -3.60
CA ALA A 15 6.81 5.92 -3.76
C ALA A 15 6.64 5.08 -5.04
N LEU A 16 5.81 5.49 -6.00
CA LEU A 16 5.50 4.73 -7.22
C LEU A 16 6.75 4.29 -8.00
N GLY A 17 7.75 5.17 -8.09
CA GLY A 17 9.03 4.85 -8.73
C GLY A 17 9.77 3.68 -8.08
N LEU A 18 9.69 3.56 -6.75
CA LEU A 18 10.24 2.43 -6.01
C LEU A 18 9.47 1.15 -6.33
N GLY A 19 8.13 1.19 -6.32
CA GLY A 19 7.30 0.02 -6.63
C GLY A 19 7.58 -0.54 -8.03
N LYS A 20 7.63 0.33 -9.04
CA LYS A 20 7.99 -0.05 -10.43
C LYS A 20 9.41 -0.60 -10.53
N LEU A 21 10.37 -0.02 -9.80
CA LEU A 21 11.74 -0.50 -9.78
C LEU A 21 11.83 -1.90 -9.16
N LEU A 22 11.19 -2.14 -8.01
CA LEU A 22 11.19 -3.44 -7.33
C LEU A 22 10.56 -4.52 -8.21
N ARG A 23 9.43 -4.22 -8.86
CA ARG A 23 8.81 -5.12 -9.83
C ARG A 23 9.76 -5.42 -11.00
N ARG A 24 10.37 -4.40 -11.59
CA ARG A 24 11.35 -4.58 -12.69
C ARG A 24 12.57 -5.41 -12.26
N LYS A 25 12.91 -5.40 -10.97
CA LYS A 25 13.98 -6.22 -10.38
C LYS A 25 13.54 -7.65 -10.04
N GLY A 26 12.30 -8.03 -10.36
CA GLY A 26 11.79 -9.39 -10.22
C GLY A 26 11.03 -9.65 -8.91
N ARG A 27 10.57 -8.61 -8.21
CA ARG A 27 9.65 -8.81 -7.09
C ARG A 27 8.21 -8.89 -7.58
N ASP A 28 7.58 -10.04 -7.35
CA ASP A 28 6.16 -10.27 -7.67
C ASP A 28 5.22 -9.99 -6.49
N ASP A 29 5.78 -9.69 -5.32
CA ASP A 29 5.05 -9.39 -4.09
C ASP A 29 4.89 -7.88 -3.84
N VAL A 30 5.06 -7.04 -4.86
CA VAL A 30 4.93 -5.59 -4.77
C VAL A 30 3.88 -5.10 -5.74
N VAL A 31 2.87 -4.40 -5.21
CA VAL A 31 1.82 -3.71 -5.96
C VAL A 31 1.88 -2.20 -5.71
N TYR A 32 1.23 -1.44 -6.58
CA TYR A 32 1.21 0.02 -6.55
C TYR A 32 -0.03 0.54 -7.30
N PRO A 33 -0.41 1.82 -7.17
CA PRO A 33 -1.50 2.40 -7.93
C PRO A 33 -1.35 2.19 -9.45
N GLY A 34 -2.37 1.64 -10.09
CA GLY A 34 -2.37 1.24 -11.50
C GLY A 34 -1.67 -0.09 -11.81
N HIS A 35 -1.36 -0.91 -10.79
CA HIS A 35 -0.84 -2.26 -11.00
C HIS A 35 -1.95 -3.21 -11.47
N GLU A 36 -1.68 -4.06 -12.45
CA GLU A 36 -2.67 -4.98 -13.04
C GLU A 36 -3.34 -5.93 -12.03
N SER A 37 -2.60 -6.38 -11.02
CA SER A 37 -3.12 -7.22 -9.92
C SER A 37 -3.85 -6.43 -8.81
N LEU A 38 -3.97 -5.11 -8.95
CA LEU A 38 -4.66 -4.21 -8.02
C LEU A 38 -5.55 -3.20 -8.80
N PRO A 39 -6.57 -3.67 -9.53
CA PRO A 39 -7.43 -2.80 -10.34
C PRO A 39 -8.27 -1.82 -9.51
N GLU A 40 -8.49 -2.10 -8.23
CA GLU A 40 -9.28 -1.24 -7.33
C GLU A 40 -8.58 0.05 -6.94
N VAL A 41 -7.26 0.14 -7.16
CA VAL A 41 -6.45 1.33 -6.88
C VAL A 41 -5.82 1.80 -8.19
N PRO A 42 -6.56 2.49 -9.07
CA PRO A 42 -5.99 3.14 -10.24
C PRO A 42 -4.98 4.25 -9.85
N LEU A 43 -4.25 4.77 -10.82
CA LEU A 43 -3.46 5.98 -10.61
C LEU A 43 -4.37 7.17 -10.27
N GLY A 44 -3.95 8.01 -9.34
CA GLY A 44 -4.68 9.15 -8.80
C GLY A 44 -5.69 8.82 -7.69
N THR A 45 -5.76 7.57 -7.22
CA THR A 45 -6.63 7.21 -6.09
C THR A 45 -6.24 7.97 -4.83
N LEU A 46 -7.22 8.58 -4.16
CA LEU A 46 -6.99 9.35 -2.95
C LEU A 46 -6.54 8.47 -1.79
N ASP A 47 -5.83 9.10 -0.85
CA ASP A 47 -5.24 8.45 0.31
C ASP A 47 -6.23 7.63 1.14
N LEU A 48 -7.40 8.20 1.43
CA LEU A 48 -8.43 7.51 2.21
C LEU A 48 -9.03 6.31 1.47
N ASP A 49 -9.13 6.38 0.14
CA ASP A 49 -9.75 5.33 -0.66
C ASP A 49 -8.84 4.11 -0.78
N TRP A 50 -7.55 4.32 -1.10
CA TRP A 50 -6.62 3.19 -1.19
C TRP A 50 -6.34 2.60 0.19
N MET A 51 -6.30 3.40 1.27
CA MET A 51 -6.07 2.89 2.63
C MET A 51 -7.07 1.81 3.03
N ASN A 52 -8.35 2.02 2.71
CA ASN A 52 -9.40 1.04 2.96
C ASN A 52 -9.13 -0.29 2.22
N VAL A 53 -8.81 -0.22 0.93
CA VAL A 53 -8.52 -1.41 0.11
C VAL A 53 -7.31 -2.18 0.63
N ILE A 54 -6.21 -1.47 0.91
CA ILE A 54 -4.93 -2.04 1.33
C ILE A 54 -5.02 -2.63 2.74
N GLY A 55 -5.76 -1.96 3.63
CA GLY A 55 -6.01 -2.45 4.99
C GLY A 55 -6.83 -3.74 5.01
N VAL A 56 -7.94 -3.81 4.28
CA VAL A 56 -8.75 -5.03 4.14
C VAL A 56 -7.92 -6.20 3.58
N ARG A 57 -7.02 -5.90 2.64
CA ARG A 57 -6.11 -6.90 2.05
C ARG A 57 -4.91 -7.26 2.94
N GLY A 58 -4.68 -6.50 4.02
CA GLY A 58 -3.60 -6.74 4.98
C GLY A 58 -2.20 -6.50 4.43
N TYR A 59 -2.05 -5.71 3.37
CA TYR A 59 -0.75 -5.42 2.74
C TYR A 59 0.12 -4.53 3.63
N ILE A 60 1.43 -4.52 3.36
CA ILE A 60 2.40 -3.66 4.04
C ILE A 60 2.69 -2.44 3.15
N VAL A 61 2.41 -1.24 3.64
CA VAL A 61 2.64 0.00 2.91
C VAL A 61 4.11 0.41 2.98
N LEU A 62 4.75 0.54 1.83
CA LEU A 62 6.06 1.16 1.68
C LEU A 62 5.83 2.61 1.25
N THR A 63 6.06 3.54 2.17
CA THR A 63 5.84 4.97 1.91
C THR A 63 7.05 5.78 2.35
N ARG A 64 7.35 6.84 1.59
CA ARG A 64 8.34 7.84 2.01
C ARG A 64 7.70 8.98 2.79
N ASP A 65 6.37 9.04 2.84
CA ASP A 65 5.66 10.13 3.46
C ASP A 65 5.59 9.93 4.98
N ARG A 66 6.42 10.70 5.69
CA ARG A 66 6.40 10.73 7.16
C ARG A 66 5.19 11.51 7.71
N ARG A 67 4.51 12.30 6.89
CA ARG A 67 3.38 13.16 7.27
C ARG A 67 2.05 12.44 7.30
N ILE A 68 1.95 11.26 6.69
CA ILE A 68 0.73 10.42 6.71
C ILE A 68 0.34 10.02 8.15
N ARG A 69 1.29 10.11 9.10
CA ARG A 69 1.09 9.87 10.53
C ARG A 69 0.66 11.11 11.33
N THR A 70 0.54 12.27 10.69
CA THR A 70 0.31 13.56 11.38
C THR A 70 -1.06 14.18 11.10
N ARG A 71 -1.78 13.71 10.07
CA ARG A 71 -3.16 14.13 9.80
C ARG A 71 -4.15 13.28 10.59
N PRO A 72 -5.06 13.87 11.39
CA PRO A 72 -5.95 13.11 12.26
C PRO A 72 -6.82 12.09 11.54
N ALA A 73 -7.34 12.44 10.36
CA ALA A 73 -8.21 11.55 9.57
C ALA A 73 -7.45 10.36 8.98
N GLU A 74 -6.26 10.59 8.44
CA GLU A 74 -5.39 9.52 7.91
C GLU A 74 -4.91 8.61 9.05
N LEU A 75 -4.53 9.17 10.20
CA LEU A 75 -4.10 8.39 11.36
C LEU A 75 -5.23 7.51 11.93
N LEU A 76 -6.47 8.01 11.94
CA LEU A 76 -7.65 7.23 12.31
C LEU A 76 -7.86 6.07 11.33
N ALA A 77 -7.87 6.36 10.03
CA ALA A 77 -8.00 5.35 8.98
C ALA A 77 -6.90 4.29 9.05
N TYR A 78 -5.64 4.67 9.32
CA TYR A 78 -4.53 3.73 9.51
C TYR A 78 -4.78 2.75 10.65
N ARG A 79 -5.32 3.23 11.77
CA ARG A 79 -5.61 2.40 12.95
C ARG A 79 -6.83 1.51 12.73
N GLU A 80 -7.92 2.07 12.21
CA GLU A 80 -9.17 1.34 11.96
C GLU A 80 -8.97 0.22 10.94
N ASN A 81 -8.16 0.48 9.91
CA ASN A 81 -7.86 -0.49 8.86
C ASN A 81 -6.66 -1.41 9.19
N GLY A 82 -6.03 -1.24 10.36
CA GLY A 82 -4.90 -2.08 10.80
C GLY A 82 -3.68 -2.02 9.87
N ILE A 83 -3.45 -0.88 9.21
CA ILE A 83 -2.40 -0.73 8.20
C ILE A 83 -1.02 -0.81 8.87
N ARG A 84 -0.15 -1.63 8.27
CA ARG A 84 1.27 -1.76 8.63
C ARG A 84 2.11 -1.02 7.60
N SER A 85 3.08 -0.21 8.03
CA SER A 85 3.92 0.57 7.11
C SER A 85 5.40 0.58 7.50
N VAL A 86 6.27 0.65 6.48
CA VAL A 86 7.74 0.75 6.59
C VAL A 86 8.25 1.95 5.79
#